data_AF-A0A3M1QK02-F1
#
_entry.id   AF-A0A3M1QK02-F1
#
_cell.length_a   1.000
_cell.length_b   1.000
_cell.length_c   1.000
_cell.angle_alpha   90.00
_cell.angle_beta   90.00
_cell.angle_gamma   90.00
#
_symmetry.space_group_name_H-M   'P 1'
#
loop_
_entity.id
_entity.type
_entity.pdbx_description
1 polymer ?
#
loop_
_entity_poly.entity_id
_entity_poly.type
_entity_poly.pdbx_seq_one_letter_code
_entity_poly.pdbx_strand_id
1 'polypeptide(L)'
;MEVRRGILGGVAERVLAAVALLLVLFVGYQIYQIPASQKAFIWSVIWRSTMWVVLAAAAPWSLKFFIKLLLEKGTNWAGVGAIAALTFVDILIGFFLLTGWPTSGWAWLAIVVALGVMTTYNYLVAEYLAEMAGG
;
A
#
# COMPACT_ATOMS: atom_id res chain seq x y z
N MET A 1 7.99 30.63 26.34
CA MET A 1 9.40 30.21 26.50
C MET A 1 10.11 30.50 25.20
N GLU A 2 10.84 31.61 25.11
CA GLU A 2 11.64 31.94 23.93
C GLU A 2 12.90 31.08 23.94
N VAL A 3 12.93 30.06 23.09
CA VAL A 3 14.14 29.27 22.87
C VAL A 3 15.12 30.17 22.11
N ARG A 4 16.14 30.69 22.80
CA ARG A 4 17.29 31.35 22.16
C ARG A 4 17.93 30.35 21.21
N ARG A 5 17.63 30.45 19.91
CA ARG A 5 18.34 29.71 18.86
C ARG A 5 19.78 30.22 18.85
N GLY A 6 20.69 29.48 19.47
CA GLY A 6 22.12 29.79 19.45
C GLY A 6 22.62 29.85 18.01
N ILE A 7 23.68 30.63 17.77
CA ILE A 7 24.31 30.84 16.45
C ILE A 7 24.63 29.49 15.76
N LEU A 8 24.97 28.47 16.55
CA LEU A 8 25.20 27.09 16.08
C LEU A 8 23.95 26.41 15.50
N GLY A 9 22.75 26.72 16.00
CA GLY A 9 21.49 26.17 15.49
C GLY A 9 21.15 26.70 14.09
N GLY A 10 21.42 27.98 13.82
CA GLY A 10 21.24 28.56 12.49
C GLY A 10 22.24 28.03 11.45
N VAL A 11 23.47 27.73 11.88
CA VAL A 11 24.47 27.09 11.01
C VAL A 11 24.10 25.64 10.72
N ALA A 12 23.69 24.87 11.73
CA ALA A 12 23.27 23.48 11.57
C ALA A 12 22.06 23.34 10.63
N GLU A 13 21.06 24.23 10.76
CA GLU A 13 19.90 24.27 9.87
C GLU A 13 20.29 24.53 8.41
N ARG A 14 21.23 25.47 8.17
CA ARG A 14 21.75 25.75 6.82
C ARG A 14 22.54 24.59 6.23
N VAL A 15 23.34 23.91 7.05
CA VAL A 15 24.09 22.72 6.62
C VAL A 15 23.13 21.58 6.27
N LEU A 16 22.12 21.32 7.11
CA LEU A 16 21.11 20.31 6.84
C LEU A 16 20.30 20.65 5.57
N ALA A 17 19.91 21.91 5.39
CA ALA A 17 19.21 22.36 4.20
C ALA A 17 20.07 22.22 2.93
N ALA A 18 21.37 22.55 3.00
CA ALA A 18 22.30 22.37 1.90
C ALA A 18 22.52 20.89 1.56
N VAL A 19 22.67 20.03 2.58
CA VAL A 19 22.77 18.58 2.40
C VAL A 19 21.50 18.02 1.78
N ALA A 20 20.32 18.41 2.25
CA ALA A 20 19.05 18.00 1.68
C ALA A 20 18.93 18.45 0.21
N LEU A 21 19.29 19.69 -0.10
CA LEU A 21 19.30 20.20 -1.48
C LEU A 21 20.24 19.39 -2.38
N LEU A 22 21.46 19.11 -1.92
CA LEU A 22 22.43 18.28 -2.65
C LEU A 22 21.91 16.87 -2.88
N LEU A 23 21.25 16.27 -1.89
CA LEU A 23 20.62 14.96 -2.04
C LEU A 23 19.50 14.98 -3.07
N VAL A 24 18.65 16.01 -3.06
CA VAL A 24 17.58 16.18 -4.07
C VAL A 24 18.17 16.33 -5.47
N LEU A 25 19.19 17.18 -5.64
CA LEU A 25 19.87 17.37 -6.92
C LEU A 25 20.56 16.09 -7.39
N PHE A 26 21.20 15.36 -6.48
CA PHE A 26 21.85 14.09 -6.77
C PHE A 26 20.83 13.03 -7.22
N VAL A 27 19.70 12.89 -6.51
CA VAL A 27 18.62 11.99 -6.91
C VAL A 27 18.05 12.40 -8.27
N GLY A 28 17.82 13.70 -8.50
CA GLY A 28 17.35 14.22 -9.78
C GLY A 28 18.30 13.91 -10.93
N TYR A 29 19.61 14.08 -10.71
CA TYR A 29 20.64 13.73 -11.68
C TYR A 29 20.68 12.22 -11.97
N GLN A 30 20.61 11.39 -10.94
CA GLN A 30 20.54 9.94 -11.11
C GLN A 30 19.31 9.52 -11.92
N ILE A 31 18.14 10.10 -11.63
CA ILE A 31 16.90 9.85 -12.40
C ILE A 31 17.05 10.30 -13.86
N TYR A 32 17.71 11.44 -14.09
CA TYR A 32 17.98 11.93 -15.45
C TYR A 32 18.78 10.92 -16.27
N GLN A 33 19.80 10.31 -15.66
CA GLN A 33 20.68 9.32 -16.28
C GLN A 33 20.02 7.95 -16.52
N ILE A 34 18.83 7.69 -15.99
CA ILE A 34 18.13 6.41 -16.21
C ILE A 34 17.79 6.25 -17.71
N PRO A 35 18.18 5.13 -18.35
CA PRO A 35 17.82 4.82 -19.73
C PRO A 35 16.30 4.86 -19.96
N ALA A 36 15.87 5.25 -21.17
CA ALA A 36 14.44 5.34 -21.51
C ALA A 36 13.69 4.02 -21.28
N SER A 37 14.33 2.88 -21.51
CA SER A 37 13.76 1.54 -21.25
C SER A 37 13.48 1.31 -19.76
N GLN A 38 14.39 1.74 -18.88
CA GLN A 38 14.20 1.62 -17.43
C GLN A 38 13.13 2.60 -16.93
N LYS A 39 13.04 3.82 -17.49
CA LYS A 39 11.97 4.77 -17.18
C LYS A 39 10.59 4.21 -17.54
N ALA A 40 10.47 3.60 -18.73
CA ALA A 40 9.23 2.95 -19.15
C ALA A 40 8.86 1.76 -18.25
N PHE A 41 9.85 0.97 -17.83
CA PHE A 41 9.65 -0.11 -16.86
C PHE A 41 9.13 0.42 -15.52
N ILE A 42 9.80 1.42 -14.93
CA ILE A 42 9.37 2.05 -13.66
C ILE A 42 7.95 2.59 -13.79
N TRP A 43 7.64 3.29 -14.89
CA TRP A 43 6.30 3.80 -15.15
C TRP A 43 5.26 2.70 -15.24
N SER A 44 5.58 1.58 -15.91
CA SER A 44 4.69 0.42 -15.98
C SER A 44 4.45 -0.21 -14.61
N VAL A 45 5.47 -0.28 -13.75
CA VAL A 45 5.37 -0.81 -12.38
C VAL A 45 4.50 0.10 -11.52
N ILE A 46 4.68 1.43 -11.63
CA ILE A 46 3.84 2.40 -10.94
C ILE A 46 2.39 2.20 -11.36
N TRP A 47 2.11 2.18 -12.67
CA TRP A 47 0.75 2.03 -13.18
C TRP A 47 0.09 0.72 -12.73
N ARG A 48 0.80 -0.40 -12.85
CA ARG A 48 0.31 -1.72 -12.41
C ARG A 48 0.06 -1.77 -10.90
N SER A 49 0.96 -1.18 -10.11
CA SER A 49 0.79 -1.05 -8.65
C SER A 49 -0.44 -0.20 -8.31
N THR A 50 -0.63 0.93 -8.99
CA THR A 50 -1.81 1.79 -8.81
C THR A 50 -3.09 1.05 -9.17
N MET A 51 -3.12 0.34 -10.31
CA MET A 51 -4.26 -0.48 -10.70
C MET A 51 -4.55 -1.56 -9.65
N TRP A 52 -3.52 -2.23 -9.15
CA TRP A 52 -3.66 -3.22 -8.09
C TRP A 52 -4.28 -2.60 -6.83
N VAL A 53 -3.77 -1.47 -6.35
CA VAL A 53 -4.32 -0.76 -5.17
C VAL A 53 -5.78 -0.38 -5.38
N VAL A 54 -6.17 0.09 -6.57
CA VAL A 54 -7.56 0.45 -6.87
C VAL A 54 -8.47 -0.79 -6.84
N LEU A 55 -8.05 -1.90 -7.44
CA LEU A 55 -8.83 -3.13 -7.46
C LEU A 55 -8.94 -3.74 -6.06
N ALA A 56 -7.82 -3.79 -5.33
CA ALA A 56 -7.73 -4.17 -3.93
C ALA A 56 -8.68 -3.36 -3.05
N ALA A 57 -8.70 -2.03 -3.24
CA ALA A 57 -9.60 -1.15 -2.50
C ALA A 57 -11.08 -1.37 -2.86
N ALA A 58 -11.38 -1.75 -4.10
CA ALA A 58 -12.73 -2.00 -4.57
C ALA A 58 -13.27 -3.39 -4.20
N ALA A 59 -12.40 -4.41 -4.13
CA ALA A 59 -12.77 -5.80 -3.89
C ALA A 59 -13.67 -6.03 -2.67
N PRO A 60 -13.36 -5.52 -1.45
CA PRO A 60 -14.19 -5.80 -0.28
C PRO A 60 -15.59 -5.18 -0.35
N TRP A 61 -15.79 -4.13 -1.17
CA TRP A 61 -17.11 -3.53 -1.36
C TRP A 61 -18.09 -4.47 -2.09
N SER A 62 -17.59 -5.48 -2.80
CA SER A 62 -18.43 -6.54 -3.35
C SER A 62 -19.17 -7.34 -2.27
N LEU A 63 -18.66 -7.36 -1.02
CA LEU A 63 -19.35 -7.99 0.11
C LEU A 63 -20.70 -7.35 0.41
N LYS A 64 -20.93 -6.10 0.01
CA LYS A 64 -22.22 -5.42 0.19
C LYS A 64 -23.39 -6.26 -0.34
N PHE A 65 -23.19 -7.02 -1.40
CA PHE A 65 -24.22 -7.88 -2.00
C PHE A 65 -24.48 -9.17 -1.21
N PHE A 66 -23.54 -9.58 -0.36
CA PHE A 66 -23.57 -10.86 0.35
C PHE A 66 -23.63 -10.72 1.87
N ILE A 67 -23.49 -9.50 2.40
CA ILE A 67 -23.35 -9.26 3.84
C ILE A 67 -24.54 -9.77 4.66
N LYS A 68 -25.77 -9.66 4.13
CA LYS A 68 -26.98 -10.21 4.78
C LYS A 68 -26.90 -11.73 4.94
N LEU A 69 -26.48 -12.43 3.88
CA LEU A 69 -26.30 -13.89 3.91
C LEU A 69 -25.18 -14.31 4.89
N LEU A 70 -24.12 -13.51 4.97
CA LEU A 70 -23.03 -13.76 5.92
C LEU A 70 -23.50 -13.59 7.37
N LEU A 71 -24.28 -12.54 7.66
CA LEU A 71 -24.84 -12.28 8.99
C LEU A 71 -25.89 -13.32 9.40
N GLU A 72 -26.75 -13.78 8.48
CA GLU A 72 -27.74 -14.84 8.74
C GLU A 72 -27.09 -16.16 9.19
N LYS A 73 -25.91 -16.48 8.63
CA LYS A 73 -25.16 -17.67 9.04
C LYS A 73 -24.48 -17.51 10.41
N GLY A 74 -24.34 -16.28 10.91
CA GLY A 74 -24.05 -15.95 12.32
C GLY A 74 -22.80 -16.57 12.94
N THR A 75 -21.89 -17.13 12.15
CA THR A 75 -20.69 -17.81 12.66
C THR A 75 -19.46 -16.96 12.36
N ASN A 76 -18.61 -16.77 13.36
CA ASN A 76 -17.33 -16.06 13.23
C ASN A 76 -16.47 -16.62 12.07
N TRP A 77 -16.63 -17.91 11.75
CA TRP A 77 -15.98 -18.59 10.64
C TRP A 77 -16.42 -18.12 9.25
N ALA A 78 -17.67 -17.67 9.08
CA ALA A 78 -18.14 -17.13 7.80
C ALA A 78 -17.45 -15.79 7.49
N GLY A 79 -17.25 -14.95 8.51
CA GLY A 79 -16.49 -13.69 8.38
C GLY A 79 -15.01 -13.94 8.08
N VAL A 80 -14.38 -14.87 8.82
CA VAL A 80 -12.98 -15.27 8.55
C VAL A 80 -12.84 -15.81 7.13
N GLY A 81 -13.76 -16.67 6.68
CA GLY A 81 -13.75 -17.21 5.32
C GLY A 81 -13.91 -16.14 4.26
N ALA A 82 -14.77 -15.15 4.47
CA ALA A 82 -14.96 -14.02 3.54
C ALA A 82 -13.69 -13.17 3.42
N ILE A 83 -13.06 -12.82 4.55
CA ILE A 83 -11.82 -12.05 4.56
C ILE A 83 -10.69 -12.83 3.89
N ALA A 84 -10.55 -14.13 4.22
CA ALA A 84 -9.53 -14.99 3.60
C ALA A 84 -9.73 -15.11 2.08
N ALA A 85 -10.97 -15.22 1.61
CA ALA A 85 -11.29 -15.27 0.18
C ALA A 85 -10.95 -13.94 -0.52
N LEU A 86 -11.30 -12.80 0.07
CA LEU A 86 -10.94 -11.48 -0.48
C LEU A 86 -9.42 -11.31 -0.55
N THR A 87 -8.71 -11.55 0.55
CA THR A 87 -7.25 -11.48 0.57
C THR A 87 -6.62 -12.42 -0.46
N PHE A 88 -7.18 -13.61 -0.68
CA PHE A 88 -6.71 -14.52 -1.71
C PHE A 88 -6.94 -13.97 -3.12
N VAL A 89 -8.10 -13.37 -3.41
CA VAL A 89 -8.36 -12.69 -4.68
C VAL A 89 -7.35 -11.56 -4.89
N ASP A 90 -7.04 -10.78 -3.85
CA ASP A 90 -6.08 -9.69 -3.93
C ASP A 90 -4.65 -10.16 -4.22
N ILE A 91 -4.27 -11.32 -3.65
CA ILE A 91 -3.01 -12.02 -3.99
C ILE A 91 -3.00 -12.38 -5.47
N LEU A 92 -4.07 -12.99 -6.00
CA LEU A 92 -4.15 -13.39 -7.40
C LEU A 92 -4.07 -12.18 -8.35
N ILE A 93 -4.77 -11.09 -8.04
CA ILE A 93 -4.72 -9.85 -8.82
C ILE A 93 -3.30 -9.25 -8.76
N GLY A 94 -2.66 -9.27 -7.59
CA GLY A 94 -1.28 -8.82 -7.40
C GLY A 94 -0.30 -9.61 -8.26
N PHE A 95 -0.37 -10.94 -8.24
CA PHE A 95 0.45 -11.80 -9.09
C PHE A 95 0.21 -11.56 -10.58
N PHE A 96 -1.05 -11.39 -10.98
CA PHE A 96 -1.43 -11.14 -12.37
C PHE A 96 -0.88 -9.79 -12.87
N LEU A 97 -0.99 -8.72 -12.08
CA LEU A 97 -0.60 -7.37 -12.50
C LEU A 97 0.90 -7.12 -12.37
N LEU A 98 1.53 -7.58 -11.30
CA LEU A 98 2.92 -7.25 -10.98
C LEU A 98 3.93 -8.22 -11.63
N THR A 99 3.45 -9.28 -12.29
CA THR A 99 4.22 -10.20 -13.15
C THR A 99 5.62 -10.50 -12.64
N GLY A 100 5.72 -11.28 -11.57
CA GLY A 100 7.00 -11.76 -11.07
C GLY A 100 6.89 -12.35 -9.68
N TRP A 101 7.57 -13.47 -9.46
CA TRP A 101 7.81 -13.93 -8.10
C TRP A 101 8.86 -13.05 -7.44
N PRO A 102 8.67 -12.64 -6.18
CA PRO A 102 9.69 -11.90 -5.43
C PRO A 102 10.99 -12.70 -5.38
N THR A 103 12.08 -12.09 -5.85
CA THR A 103 13.41 -12.71 -5.91
C THR A 103 14.32 -12.29 -4.76
N SER A 104 13.91 -11.31 -3.96
CA SER A 104 14.70 -10.78 -2.84
C SER A 104 13.93 -10.84 -1.52
N GLY A 105 14.65 -10.95 -0.40
CA GLY A 105 14.05 -10.91 0.94
C GLY A 105 13.28 -9.62 1.22
N TRP A 106 13.74 -8.50 0.67
CA TRP A 106 13.04 -7.21 0.76
C TRP A 106 11.73 -7.19 -0.04
N ALA A 107 11.70 -7.83 -1.22
CA ALA A 107 10.47 -7.98 -1.99
C ALA A 107 9.45 -8.86 -1.23
N TRP A 108 9.92 -9.93 -0.58
CA TRP A 108 9.10 -10.75 0.30
C TRP A 108 8.53 -9.98 1.48
N LEU A 109 9.37 -9.19 2.17
CA LEU A 109 8.91 -8.35 3.27
C LEU A 109 7.85 -7.35 2.80
N ALA A 110 8.06 -6.70 1.65
CA ALA A 110 7.09 -5.77 1.07
C ALA A 110 5.74 -6.44 0.78
N ILE A 111 5.75 -7.68 0.27
CA ILE A 111 4.53 -8.47 0.05
C ILE A 111 3.83 -8.78 1.37
N VAL A 112 4.55 -9.24 2.39
CA VAL A 112 3.95 -9.54 3.70
C VAL A 112 3.31 -8.30 4.32
N VAL A 113 3.98 -7.15 4.25
CA VAL A 113 3.43 -5.87 4.71
C VAL A 113 2.19 -5.49 3.91
N ALA A 114 2.25 -5.60 2.58
CA ALA A 114 1.12 -5.30 1.70
C ALA A 114 -0.09 -6.20 2.02
N LEU A 115 0.11 -7.50 2.22
CA LEU A 115 -0.93 -8.44 2.61
C LEU A 115 -1.53 -8.14 3.98
N GLY A 116 -0.70 -7.73 4.94
CA GLY A 116 -1.17 -7.27 6.24
C GLY A 116 -2.10 -6.07 6.10
N VAL A 117 -1.65 -5.02 5.42
CA VAL A 117 -2.45 -3.80 5.17
C VAL A 117 -3.75 -4.12 4.47
N MET A 118 -3.70 -4.95 3.42
CA MET A 118 -4.86 -5.36 2.65
C MET A 118 -5.86 -6.18 3.46
N THR A 119 -5.38 -7.16 4.22
CA THR A 119 -6.25 -7.98 5.07
C THR A 119 -6.92 -7.13 6.15
N THR A 120 -6.18 -6.19 6.75
CA THR A 120 -6.76 -5.21 7.69
C THR A 120 -7.82 -4.36 7.01
N TYR A 121 -7.57 -3.85 5.79
CA TYR A 121 -8.55 -3.08 5.05
C TYR A 121 -9.82 -3.89 4.74
N ASN A 122 -9.66 -5.14 4.27
CA ASN A 122 -10.78 -6.04 4.00
C ASN A 122 -11.62 -6.29 5.26
N TYR A 123 -10.98 -6.51 6.41
CA TYR A 123 -11.65 -6.62 7.70
C TYR A 123 -12.45 -5.35 8.05
N LEU A 124 -11.84 -4.17 7.97
CA LEU A 124 -12.49 -2.90 8.31
C LEU A 124 -13.71 -2.61 7.42
N VAL A 125 -13.61 -2.87 6.11
CA VAL A 125 -14.74 -2.70 5.20
C VAL A 125 -15.84 -3.72 5.48
N ALA A 126 -15.49 -4.97 5.79
CA ALA A 126 -16.48 -6.00 6.14
C ALA A 126 -17.23 -5.66 7.43
N GLU A 127 -16.52 -5.18 8.46
CA GLU A 127 -17.09 -4.72 9.73
C GLU A 127 -18.04 -3.53 9.51
N TYR A 128 -17.57 -2.51 8.78
CA TYR A 128 -18.41 -1.36 8.40
C TYR A 128 -19.69 -1.77 7.65
N LEU A 129 -19.57 -2.69 6.68
CA LEU A 129 -20.73 -3.19 5.94
C LEU A 129 -21.68 -4.01 6.83
N ALA A 130 -21.16 -4.74 7.82
CA ALA A 130 -21.96 -5.47 8.78
C ALA A 130 -22.77 -4.51 9.67
N GLU A 131 -22.14 -3.47 10.22
CA GLU A 131 -22.81 -2.42 11.00
C GLU A 131 -23.93 -1.75 10.17
N MET A 132 -23.64 -1.39 8.91
CA MET A 132 -24.63 -0.81 8.00
C MET A 132 -25.82 -1.74 7.69
N ALA A 133 -25.61 -3.05 7.74
CA ALA A 133 -26.65 -4.04 7.47
C ALA A 133 -27.54 -4.35 8.68
N GLY A 134 -27.31 -3.69 9.83
CA GLY A 134 -28.04 -3.91 11.07
C GLY A 134 -27.37 -4.91 12.01
N GLY A 135 -26.06 -5.10 11.87
CA GLY A 135 -25.21 -5.72 12.89
C GLY A 135 -25.12 -4.89 14.17
#